data_AF-A0A2I2KVL6-F1
#
_entry.id   AF-A0A2I2KVL6-F1
#
_cell.length_a   1.000
_cell.length_b   1.000
_cell.length_c   1.000
_cell.angle_alpha   90.00
_cell.angle_beta   90.00
_cell.angle_gamma   90.00
#
_symmetry.space_group_name_H-M   'P 1'
#
loop_
_entity.id
_entity.type
_entity.pdbx_description
1 polymer ?
#
loop_
_entity_poly.entity_id
_entity_poly.type
_entity_poly.pdbx_seq_one_letter_code
_entity_poly.pdbx_strand_id
1 'polypeptide(L)'
;MVAAADAYDEALQALRTGIWVPDMDEIDAAVTILHRMDIGQRSPDIPLRRVVHRALDETYPLLTVWRGRPLYLYAAVKTVQLLASAPPSEQNAVAARSAWDRLGDLLRAVTATVGAGP
;
A
#
# COMPACT_ATOMS: atom_id res chain seq x y z
N MET A 1 9.05 -6.75 -12.24
CA MET A 1 9.41 -5.64 -11.34
C MET A 1 9.04 -4.25 -11.89
N VAL A 2 9.10 -4.03 -13.22
CA VAL A 2 8.73 -2.75 -13.86
C VAL A 2 7.30 -2.28 -13.47
N ALA A 3 6.29 -3.11 -13.69
CA ALA A 3 4.89 -2.76 -13.40
C ALA A 3 4.57 -2.43 -11.92
N ALA A 4 5.35 -2.95 -10.97
CA ALA A 4 5.15 -2.65 -9.56
C ALA A 4 5.69 -1.27 -9.21
N ALA A 5 6.90 -0.95 -9.68
CA ALA A 5 7.50 0.37 -9.50
C ALA A 5 6.61 1.46 -10.14
N ASP A 6 6.10 1.19 -11.34
CA ASP A 6 5.23 2.10 -12.08
C ASP A 6 3.98 2.48 -11.26
N ALA A 7 3.33 1.52 -10.58
CA ALA A 7 2.13 1.79 -9.79
C ALA A 7 2.39 2.72 -8.58
N TYR A 8 3.53 2.56 -7.90
CA TYR A 8 3.88 3.45 -6.77
C TYR A 8 4.30 4.84 -7.27
N ASP A 9 5.10 4.88 -8.34
CA ASP A 9 5.60 6.13 -8.89
C ASP A 9 4.45 6.96 -9.49
N GLU A 10 3.49 6.31 -10.16
CA GLU A 10 2.26 6.94 -10.65
C GLU A 10 1.40 7.47 -9.50
N ALA A 11 1.15 6.67 -8.46
CA ALA A 11 0.38 7.10 -7.29
C ALA A 11 1.03 8.28 -6.56
N LEU A 12 2.34 8.22 -6.34
CA LEU A 12 3.10 9.29 -5.70
C LEU A 12 3.10 10.56 -6.55
N GLN A 13 3.25 10.44 -7.86
CA GLN A 13 3.21 11.58 -8.78
C GLN A 13 1.82 12.21 -8.82
N ALA A 14 0.76 11.40 -8.86
CA ALA A 14 -0.62 11.87 -8.82
C ALA A 14 -0.92 12.62 -7.50
N LEU A 15 -0.41 12.10 -6.37
CA LEU A 15 -0.52 12.77 -5.07
C LEU A 15 0.21 14.12 -5.06
N ARG A 16 1.46 14.16 -5.54
CA ARG A 16 2.29 15.38 -5.56
C ARG A 16 1.76 16.47 -6.48
N THR A 17 1.11 16.09 -7.58
CA THR A 17 0.55 17.02 -8.57
C THR A 17 -0.90 17.41 -8.28
N GLY A 18 -1.49 16.86 -7.21
CA GLY A 18 -2.88 17.12 -6.84
C GLY A 18 -3.91 16.45 -7.76
N ILE A 19 -3.48 15.59 -8.69
CA ILE A 19 -4.38 14.75 -9.51
C ILE A 19 -5.13 13.76 -8.63
N TRP A 20 -4.45 13.26 -7.59
CA TRP A 20 -5.06 12.48 -6.53
C TRP A 20 -5.07 13.27 -5.23
N VAL A 21 -6.28 13.53 -4.74
CA VAL A 21 -6.51 14.07 -3.41
C VAL A 21 -7.19 12.98 -2.59
N PRO A 22 -6.47 12.33 -1.65
CA PRO A 22 -7.06 11.26 -0.83
C PRO A 22 -8.24 11.78 -0.03
N ASP A 23 -9.34 11.04 -0.02
CA ASP A 23 -10.46 11.32 0.88
C ASP A 23 -10.26 10.67 2.27
N MET A 24 -11.20 10.94 3.19
CA MET A 24 -11.12 10.42 4.54
C MET A 24 -11.12 8.88 4.61
N ASP A 25 -11.82 8.21 3.69
CA ASP A 25 -11.86 6.74 3.66
C ASP A 25 -10.50 6.18 3.21
N GLU A 26 -9.87 6.79 2.20
CA GLU A 26 -8.51 6.43 1.76
C GLU A 26 -7.46 6.72 2.83
N ILE A 27 -7.62 7.82 3.57
CA ILE A 27 -6.75 8.19 4.69
C ILE A 27 -6.90 7.20 5.85
N ASP A 28 -8.13 6.88 6.25
CA ASP A 28 -8.40 5.92 7.34
C ASP A 28 -7.91 4.52 6.98
N ALA A 29 -8.08 4.11 5.72
CA ALA A 29 -7.49 2.89 5.20
C ALA A 29 -5.96 2.94 5.27
N ALA A 30 -5.33 4.06 4.90
CA ALA A 30 -3.88 4.21 4.95
C ALA A 30 -3.32 4.16 6.38
N VAL A 31 -3.97 4.81 7.34
CA VAL A 31 -3.64 4.73 8.77
C VAL A 31 -3.76 3.30 9.27
N THR A 32 -4.86 2.62 8.93
CA THR A 32 -5.11 1.24 9.34
C THR A 32 -4.03 0.30 8.80
N ILE A 33 -3.68 0.42 7.52
CA ILE A 33 -2.65 -0.39 6.89
C ILE A 33 -1.29 -0.11 7.55
N LEU A 34 -0.88 1.16 7.73
CA LEU A 34 0.37 1.51 8.41
C LEU A 34 0.47 0.88 9.80
N HIS A 35 -0.59 0.98 10.59
CA HIS A 35 -0.63 0.38 11.92
C HIS A 35 -0.42 -1.14 11.87
N ARG A 36 -1.04 -1.84 10.90
CA ARG A 36 -0.83 -3.27 10.70
C ARG A 36 0.59 -3.59 10.21
N MET A 37 1.18 -2.75 9.36
CA MET A 37 2.57 -2.91 8.92
C MET A 37 3.55 -2.82 10.09
N ASP A 38 3.38 -1.85 10.99
CA ASP A 38 4.23 -1.65 12.16
C ASP A 38 4.17 -2.86 13.11
N ILE A 39 2.98 -3.44 13.32
CA ILE A 39 2.82 -4.68 14.10
C ILE A 39 3.59 -5.82 13.44
N GLY A 40 3.52 -5.94 12.11
CA GLY A 40 4.24 -6.95 11.34
C GLY A 40 5.76 -6.83 11.44
N GLN A 41 6.29 -5.60 11.39
CA GLN A 41 7.74 -5.34 11.49
C GLN A 41 8.34 -5.75 12.84
N ARG A 42 7.54 -5.71 13.92
CA ARG A 42 7.97 -6.14 15.26
C ARG A 42 8.08 -7.66 15.42
N SER A 43 7.72 -8.44 14.40
CA SER A 43 7.77 -9.91 14.39
C SER A 43 8.60 -10.41 13.20
N PRO A 44 9.94 -10.26 13.23
CA PRO A 44 10.83 -10.55 12.10
C PRO A 44 10.84 -12.03 11.67
N ASP A 45 10.44 -12.94 12.58
CA ASP A 45 10.38 -14.38 12.31
C ASP A 45 9.15 -14.79 11.49
N ILE A 46 8.19 -13.89 11.27
CA ILE A 46 6.99 -14.18 10.49
C ILE A 46 7.29 -13.93 9.00
N PRO A 47 7.01 -14.91 8.11
CA PRO A 47 7.18 -14.72 6.68
C PRO A 47 6.40 -13.50 6.17
N LEU A 48 7.05 -12.65 5.36
CA LEU A 48 6.47 -11.42 4.82
C LEU A 48 5.08 -11.65 4.19
N ARG A 49 4.91 -12.74 3.44
CA ARG A 49 3.61 -13.11 2.85
C ARG A 49 2.48 -13.15 3.89
N ARG A 50 2.74 -13.70 5.08
CA ARG A 50 1.75 -13.80 6.16
C ARG A 50 1.46 -12.44 6.79
N VAL A 51 2.48 -11.59 6.89
CA VAL A 51 2.34 -10.20 7.33
C VAL A 51 1.48 -9.42 6.33
N VAL A 52 1.76 -9.53 5.03
CA VAL A 52 1.01 -8.86 3.96
C VAL A 52 -0.46 -9.29 3.97
N HIS A 53 -0.76 -10.59 3.99
CA HIS A 53 -2.13 -11.06 4.03
C HIS A 53 -2.88 -10.54 5.27
N ARG A 54 -2.27 -10.66 6.46
CA ARG A 54 -2.89 -10.16 7.70
C ARG A 54 -3.12 -8.65 7.65
N ALA A 55 -2.20 -7.88 7.10
CA ALA A 55 -2.31 -6.43 7.06
C ALA A 55 -3.29 -5.92 6.01
N LEU A 56 -3.41 -6.59 4.87
CA LEU A 56 -4.13 -6.08 3.69
C LEU A 56 -5.47 -6.77 3.42
N ASP A 57 -5.69 -8.01 3.88
CA ASP A 57 -6.96 -8.73 3.65
C ASP A 57 -8.12 -8.06 4.40
N GLU A 58 -7.86 -7.46 5.58
CA GLU A 58 -8.88 -6.76 6.38
C GLU A 58 -9.26 -5.38 5.77
N THR A 59 -8.37 -4.77 5.00
CA THR A 59 -8.55 -3.42 4.43
C THR A 59 -9.08 -3.43 2.98
N TYR A 60 -9.09 -4.59 2.33
CA TYR A 60 -9.56 -4.76 0.95
C TYR A 60 -11.05 -4.42 0.76
N PRO A 61 -11.95 -4.79 1.69
CA PRO A 61 -13.35 -4.37 1.63
C PRO A 61 -13.53 -2.85 1.74
N LEU A 62 -12.63 -2.14 2.42
CA LEU A 62 -12.69 -0.68 2.58
C LEU A 62 -12.30 0.06 1.30
N LEU A 63 -11.31 -0.46 0.56
CA LEU A 63 -10.79 0.16 -0.68
C LEU A 63 -11.63 -0.14 -1.93
N THR A 64 -12.57 -1.09 -1.85
CA THR A 64 -13.36 -1.56 -3.01
C THR A 64 -14.80 -1.05 -3.02
N VAL A 65 -15.19 -0.20 -2.06
CA VAL A 65 -16.50 0.46 -2.05
C VAL A 65 -16.53 1.59 -3.07
N TRP A 66 -16.70 1.21 -4.34
CA TRP A 66 -17.36 1.94 -5.44
C TRP A 66 -17.16 3.46 -5.53
N ARG A 67 -16.40 3.94 -6.54
CA ARG A 67 -16.66 5.19 -7.30
C ARG A 67 -15.75 5.32 -8.53
N GLY A 68 -16.18 6.10 -9.52
CA GLY A 68 -15.41 6.45 -10.73
C GLY A 68 -14.24 7.40 -10.46
N ARG A 69 -13.37 7.03 -9.51
CA ARG A 69 -12.20 7.79 -9.09
C ARG A 69 -10.91 7.04 -9.46
N PRO A 70 -9.77 7.74 -9.55
CA PRO A 70 -8.49 7.08 -9.70
C PRO A 70 -8.20 6.18 -8.49
N LEU A 71 -8.04 4.87 -8.73
CA LEU A 71 -7.84 3.86 -7.69
C LEU A 71 -6.35 3.69 -7.34
N TYR A 72 -5.63 4.79 -7.11
CA TYR A 72 -4.17 4.78 -6.92
C TYR A 72 -3.73 3.98 -5.68
N LEU A 73 -4.35 4.23 -4.53
CA LEU A 73 -4.06 3.48 -3.30
C LEU A 73 -4.38 2.00 -3.47
N TYR A 74 -5.52 1.68 -4.09
CA TYR A 74 -5.90 0.30 -4.39
C TYR A 74 -4.90 -0.39 -5.32
N ALA A 75 -4.44 0.27 -6.39
CA ALA A 75 -3.46 -0.31 -7.31
C ALA A 75 -2.12 -0.59 -6.62
N ALA A 76 -1.65 0.32 -5.77
CA ALA A 76 -0.45 0.15 -4.96
C ALA A 76 -0.58 -1.02 -3.95
N VAL A 77 -1.71 -1.12 -3.25
CA VAL A 77 -2.02 -2.21 -2.31
C VAL A 77 -2.13 -3.55 -3.04
N LYS A 78 -2.84 -3.59 -4.19
CA LYS A 78 -3.03 -4.80 -4.98
C LYS A 78 -1.72 -5.34 -5.53
N THR A 79 -0.80 -4.45 -5.91
CA THR A 79 0.55 -4.81 -6.38
C THR A 79 1.31 -5.61 -5.31
N VAL A 80 1.30 -5.14 -4.06
CA VAL A 80 1.93 -5.87 -2.94
C VAL A 80 1.27 -7.24 -2.75
N GLN A 81 -0.07 -7.29 -2.73
CA GLN A 81 -0.79 -8.55 -2.52
C GLN A 81 -0.46 -9.61 -3.59
N LEU A 82 -0.39 -9.19 -4.86
CA LEU A 82 -0.06 -10.09 -5.97
C LEU A 82 1.38 -10.61 -5.87
N LEU A 83 2.34 -9.74 -5.54
CA LEU A 83 3.74 -10.14 -5.33
C LEU A 83 3.90 -11.08 -4.14
N ALA A 84 3.20 -10.83 -3.03
CA ALA A 84 3.21 -11.69 -1.85
C ALA A 84 2.52 -13.05 -2.09
N SER A 85 1.56 -13.12 -3.03
CA SER A 85 0.84 -14.33 -3.40
C SER A 85 1.56 -15.19 -4.45
N ALA A 86 2.60 -14.65 -5.09
CA ALA A 86 3.36 -15.37 -6.11
C ALA A 86 4.09 -16.60 -5.52
N PRO A 87 4.38 -17.64 -6.33
CA PRO A 87 5.16 -18.78 -5.88
C PRO A 87 6.49 -18.34 -5.24
N PRO A 88 6.90 -18.95 -4.12
CA PRO A 88 8.08 -18.51 -3.38
C PRO A 88 9.34 -18.73 -4.23
N SER A 89 9.98 -17.62 -4.59
CA SER A 89 11.33 -17.57 -5.15
C SER A 89 12.08 -16.43 -4.47
N GLU A 90 13.41 -16.49 -4.45
CA GLU A 90 14.24 -15.41 -3.88
C GLU A 90 13.92 -14.06 -4.56
N GLN A 91 13.77 -14.07 -5.88
CA GLN A 91 13.41 -12.89 -6.66
C GLN A 91 12.04 -12.32 -6.27
N ASN A 92 11.04 -13.18 -6.05
CA ASN A 92 9.70 -12.74 -5.63
C ASN A 92 9.71 -12.22 -4.19
N ALA A 93 10.50 -12.83 -3.29
CA ALA A 93 10.63 -12.36 -1.92
C ALA A 93 11.26 -10.96 -1.86
N VAL A 94 12.34 -10.73 -2.64
CA VAL A 94 12.98 -9.41 -2.76
C VAL A 94 12.02 -8.38 -3.36
N ALA A 95 11.31 -8.74 -4.44
CA ALA A 95 10.33 -7.85 -5.06
C ALA A 95 9.18 -7.49 -4.11
N ALA A 96 8.65 -8.48 -3.38
CA ALA A 96 7.59 -8.27 -2.39
C ALA A 96 8.06 -7.38 -1.22
N ARG A 97 9.31 -7.55 -0.76
CA ARG A 97 9.89 -6.69 0.29
C ARG A 97 10.05 -5.26 -0.18
N SER A 98 10.61 -5.05 -1.37
CA SER A 98 10.75 -3.71 -1.94
C SER A 98 9.40 -3.01 -2.15
N ALA A 99 8.39 -3.75 -2.64
CA ALA A 99 7.03 -3.25 -2.79
C ALA A 99 6.37 -2.93 -1.45
N TRP A 100 6.62 -3.73 -0.42
CA TRP A 100 6.14 -3.50 0.94
C TRP A 100 6.70 -2.20 1.54
N ASP A 101 8.01 -1.97 1.38
CA ASP A 101 8.66 -0.76 1.90
C ASP A 101 8.15 0.49 1.16
N ARG A 102 8.05 0.43 -0.18
CA ARG A 102 7.47 1.51 -1.01
C ARG A 102 6.02 1.82 -0.65
N LEU A 103 5.21 0.80 -0.37
CA LEU A 103 3.85 0.99 0.10
C LEU A 103 3.84 1.77 1.42
N GLY A 104 4.71 1.43 2.38
CA GLY A 104 4.84 2.16 3.64
C GLY A 104 5.13 3.65 3.44
N ASP A 105 6.03 3.99 2.52
CA ASP A 105 6.35 5.39 2.20
C ASP A 105 5.17 6.13 1.57
N LEU A 106 4.47 5.49 0.61
CA LEU A 106 3.27 6.05 -0.02
C LEU A 106 2.17 6.31 1.02
N LEU A 107 1.91 5.35 1.90
CA LEU A 107 0.88 5.48 2.93
C LEU A 107 1.19 6.63 3.89
N ARG A 108 2.46 6.81 4.31
CA ARG A 108 2.84 7.96 5.14
C ARG A 108 2.59 9.28 4.41
N ALA A 109 2.90 9.36 3.12
CA ALA A 109 2.58 10.54 2.30
C ALA A 109 1.07 10.80 2.21
N VAL A 110 0.26 9.76 2.04
CA VAL A 110 -1.21 9.85 2.06
C VAL A 110 -1.71 10.37 3.41
N THR A 111 -1.23 9.83 4.53
CA THR A 111 -1.69 10.28 5.87
C THR A 111 -1.20 11.69 6.24
N ALA A 112 -0.09 12.15 5.66
CA ALA A 112 0.43 13.49 5.89
C ALA A 112 -0.44 14.60 5.28
N THR A 113 -1.33 14.27 4.33
CA THR A 113 -2.26 15.25 3.74
C THR A 113 -3.26 15.79 4.77
N VAL A 114 -3.58 15.04 5.83
CA VAL A 114 -4.42 15.48 6.96
C VAL A 114 -3.75 16.59 7.75
N GLY A 115 -2.43 16.54 7.89
CA GLY A 115 -1.64 17.53 8.64
C GLY A 115 -1.36 18.82 7.86
N ALA A 116 -1.62 18.82 6.54
CA ALA A 116 -1.44 19.95 5.64
C ALA A 116 -2.75 20.74 5.41
N GLY A 117 -3.60 20.82 6.45
CA GLY A 117 -4.76 21.73 6.45
C GLY A 117 -4.31 23.19 6.24
N PRO A 118 -5.21 24.07 5.75
CA PRO A 118 -4.87 25.44 5.36
C PRO A 118 -4.19 26.26 6.46
#